data_AF-W7C7R4-F1
#
_entry.id   AF-W7C7R4-F1
#
_cell.length_a   1.000
_cell.length_b   1.000
_cell.length_c   1.000
_cell.angle_alpha   90.00
_cell.angle_beta   90.00
_cell.angle_gamma   90.00
#
_symmetry.space_group_name_H-M   'P 1'
#
loop_
_entity.id
_entity.type
_entity.pdbx_description
1 polymer ?
#
loop_
_entity_poly.entity_id
_entity_poly.type
_entity_poly.pdbx_seq_one_letter_code
_entity_poly.pdbx_strand_id
1 'polypeptide(L)' 'MITELPTYTAKDIKAFRQKVELTQSAFAELMGISVKTVEAWESGRNNPNGSASRLLQLIEANPEVFMEELTIENKAILH' A
#
# COMPACT_ATOMS: atom_id res chain seq x y z
N MET A 1 -10.32 -15.89 17.16
CA MET A 1 -10.88 -16.13 15.80
C MET A 1 -10.06 -15.33 14.82
N ILE A 2 -9.63 -15.92 13.70
CA ILE A 2 -9.01 -15.13 12.61
C ILE A 2 -10.15 -14.37 11.93
N THR A 3 -10.05 -13.04 11.89
CA THR A 3 -11.03 -12.18 11.22
C THR A 3 -10.98 -12.38 9.71
N GLU A 4 -12.12 -12.17 9.05
CA GLU A 4 -12.21 -12.19 7.60
C GLU A 4 -11.21 -11.21 6.96
N LEU A 5 -10.70 -11.59 5.77
CA LEU A 5 -9.73 -10.76 5.06
C LEU A 5 -10.46 -9.58 4.41
N PRO A 6 -9.98 -8.35 4.59
CA PRO A 6 -10.55 -7.21 3.91
C PRO A 6 -10.33 -7.32 2.40
N THR A 7 -11.35 -6.92 1.66
CA THR A 7 -11.28 -6.72 0.22
C THR A 7 -11.04 -5.25 -0.05
N TYR A 8 -10.12 -4.97 -0.98
CA TYR A 8 -9.78 -3.61 -1.36
C TYR A 8 -10.13 -3.40 -2.82
N THR A 9 -10.91 -2.36 -3.10
CA THR A 9 -11.15 -1.90 -4.47
C THR A 9 -9.98 -1.05 -4.95
N ALA A 10 -9.91 -0.81 -6.26
CA ALA A 10 -8.96 0.11 -6.86
C ALA A 10 -8.95 1.50 -6.21
N LYS A 11 -10.15 2.00 -5.84
CA LYS A 11 -10.32 3.29 -5.17
C LYS A 11 -9.74 3.26 -3.75
N ASP A 12 -9.94 2.16 -3.02
CA ASP A 12 -9.42 2.01 -1.66
C ASP A 12 -7.90 1.99 -1.65
N ILE A 13 -7.27 1.26 -2.59
CA ILE A 13 -5.80 1.23 -2.72
C ILE A 13 -5.24 2.61 -3.02
N LYS A 14 -5.84 3.33 -3.98
CA LYS A 14 -5.38 4.68 -4.33
C LYS A 14 -5.55 5.65 -3.17
N ALA A 15 -6.68 5.61 -2.47
CA ALA A 15 -6.96 6.46 -1.32
C ALA A 15 -6.00 6.13 -0.16
N PHE A 16 -5.74 4.85 0.08
CA PHE A 16 -4.80 4.39 1.09
C PHE A 16 -3.38 4.94 0.83
N ARG A 17 -2.86 4.75 -0.39
CA ARG A 17 -1.55 5.28 -0.77
C ARG A 17 -1.46 6.79 -0.61
N GLN A 18 -2.52 7.52 -1.00
CA GLN A 18 -2.57 8.97 -0.84
C GLN A 18 -2.64 9.40 0.62
N LYS A 19 -3.32 8.64 1.48
CA LYS A 19 -3.41 8.91 2.93
C LYS A 19 -2.05 8.77 3.62
N VAL A 20 -1.19 7.88 3.15
CA VAL A 20 0.19 7.73 3.62
C VAL A 20 1.20 8.60 2.82
N GLU A 21 0.70 9.49 1.96
CA GLU A 21 1.48 10.47 1.20
C GLU A 21 2.59 9.88 0.31
N LEU A 22 2.39 8.66 -0.21
CA LEU A 22 3.38 7.98 -1.05
C LEU A 22 3.09 8.11 -2.55
N THR A 23 4.15 8.19 -3.34
CA THR A 23 4.08 7.96 -4.80
C THR A 23 3.80 6.47 -5.08
N GLN A 24 3.37 6.12 -6.30
CA GLN A 24 3.17 4.70 -6.65
C GLN A 24 4.45 3.87 -6.53
N SER A 25 5.62 4.46 -6.80
CA SER A 25 6.90 3.78 -6.66
C SER A 25 7.30 3.55 -5.21
N ALA A 26 7.16 4.57 -4.35
CA ALA A 26 7.45 4.43 -2.92
C ALA A 26 6.47 3.45 -2.24
N PHE A 27 5.21 3.45 -2.67
CA PHE A 27 4.24 2.48 -2.20
C PHE A 27 4.56 1.05 -2.66
N ALA A 28 5.06 0.88 -3.88
CA ALA A 28 5.48 -0.42 -4.38
C ALA A 28 6.67 -0.97 -3.58
N GLU A 29 7.63 -0.11 -3.25
CA GLU A 29 8.77 -0.42 -2.40
C GLU A 29 8.32 -0.83 -0.99
N LEU A 30 7.46 -0.03 -0.34
CA LEU A 30 6.87 -0.36 0.96
C LEU A 30 6.20 -1.74 0.96
N MET A 31 5.43 -2.03 -0.09
CA MET A 31 4.68 -3.27 -0.22
C MET A 31 5.53 -4.46 -0.72
N GLY A 32 6.78 -4.24 -1.11
CA GLY A 32 7.66 -5.26 -1.68
C GLY A 32 7.17 -5.81 -3.02
N ILE A 33 6.52 -4.99 -3.84
CA ILE A 33 5.94 -5.37 -5.13
C ILE A 33 6.42 -4.45 -6.26
N SER A 34 6.11 -4.80 -7.51
CA SER A 34 6.43 -3.93 -8.65
C SER A 34 5.47 -2.73 -8.74
N VAL A 35 5.94 -1.61 -9.29
CA VAL A 35 5.08 -0.44 -9.60
C VAL A 35 3.91 -0.82 -10.52
N LYS A 36 4.15 -1.74 -11.47
CA LYS A 36 3.10 -2.27 -12.36
C LYS A 36 1.99 -2.98 -11.59
N THR A 37 2.32 -3.63 -10.47
CA THR A 37 1.33 -4.26 -9.60
C THR A 37 0.46 -3.19 -8.94
N VAL A 38 1.06 -2.10 -8.44
CA VAL A 38 0.33 -0.95 -7.87
C VAL A 38 -0.58 -0.31 -8.92
N GLU A 39 -0.09 -0.05 -10.13
CA GLU A 39 -0.88 0.48 -11.24
C GLU A 39 -2.05 -0.45 -11.59
N ALA A 40 -1.82 -1.76 -11.61
CA ALA A 40 -2.86 -2.74 -11.90
C ALA A 40 -3.95 -2.77 -10.80
N TRP A 41 -3.57 -2.64 -9.53
CA TRP A 41 -4.51 -2.47 -8.42
C TRP A 41 -5.31 -1.17 -8.53
N GLU A 42 -4.64 -0.02 -8.70
CA GLU A 42 -5.31 1.30 -8.76
C GLU A 42 -6.15 1.50 -10.03
N SER A 43 -5.92 0.71 -11.08
CA SER A 43 -6.76 0.67 -12.29
C SER A 43 -7.88 -0.37 -12.23
N GLY A 44 -7.90 -1.23 -11.20
CA GLY A 44 -8.87 -2.32 -11.05
C GLY A 44 -8.68 -3.48 -12.03
N ARG A 45 -7.51 -3.59 -12.68
CA ARG A 45 -7.19 -4.73 -13.56
C ARG A 45 -6.99 -6.03 -12.76
N ASN A 46 -6.48 -5.91 -11.54
CA ASN A 46 -6.39 -7.00 -10.57
C ASN A 46 -6.58 -6.44 -9.16
N ASN A 47 -6.76 -7.32 -8.18
CA ASN A 47 -6.91 -6.97 -6.77
C ASN A 47 -5.73 -7.51 -5.95
N PRO A 48 -5.47 -6.96 -4.75
CA PRO A 48 -4.54 -7.55 -3.81
C PRO A 48 -4.94 -8.99 -3.50
N ASN A 49 -3.94 -9.89 -3.44
CA ASN A 49 -4.15 -11.25 -2.94
C ASN A 49 -4.30 -11.24 -1.41
N GLY A 50 -4.60 -12.39 -0.81
CA GLY A 50 -4.89 -12.47 0.63
C GLY A 50 -3.75 -11.97 1.54
N SER A 51 -2.49 -12.20 1.17
CA SER A 51 -1.34 -11.71 1.94
C SER A 51 -1.18 -10.19 1.79
N ALA A 52 -1.34 -9.66 0.58
CA ALA A 52 -1.32 -8.21 0.35
C ALA A 52 -2.48 -7.51 1.06
N SER A 53 -3.70 -8.06 1.02
CA SER A 53 -4.84 -7.55 1.80
C SER A 53 -4.56 -7.53 3.29
N ARG A 54 -3.93 -8.59 3.83
CA ARG A 54 -3.54 -8.62 5.24
C ARG A 54 -2.48 -7.56 5.56
N LEU A 55 -1.48 -7.39 4.71
CA LEU A 55 -0.46 -6.36 4.91
C LEU A 55 -1.07 -4.95 4.88
N LEU A 56 -1.93 -4.65 3.90
CA LEU A 56 -2.67 -3.40 3.83
C LEU A 56 -3.47 -3.13 5.11
N GLN A 57 -4.14 -4.15 5.64
CA GLN A 57 -4.87 -4.05 6.91
C GLN A 57 -3.95 -3.70 8.08
N LEU A 58 -2.76 -4.29 8.13
CA LEU A 58 -1.79 -4.04 9.21
C LEU A 58 -1.20 -2.63 9.13
N ILE A 59 -0.88 -2.15 7.92
CA ILE A 59 -0.40 -0.79 7.71
C ILE A 59 -1.51 0.22 8.01
N GLU A 60 -2.76 -0.06 7.64
CA GLU A 60 -3.90 0.80 7.96
C GLU A 60 -4.15 0.93 9.47
N ALA A 61 -3.91 -0.16 10.22
CA ALA A 61 -4.08 -0.17 11.67
C ALA A 61 -2.96 0.56 12.41
N ASN A 62 -1.71 0.52 11.91
CA ASN A 62 -0.53 1.12 12.56
C ASN A 62 0.41 1.77 11.52
N PRO A 63 0.00 2.88 10.88
CA PRO A 63 0.76 3.49 9.78
C PRO A 63 2.16 3.97 10.21
N GLU A 64 2.32 4.44 11.46
CA GLU A 64 3.56 4.96 12.01
C GLU A 64 4.72 3.96 11.94
N VAL A 65 4.45 2.66 12.18
CA VAL A 65 5.45 1.59 12.16
C VAL A 65 6.15 1.49 10.79
N PHE A 66 5.41 1.78 9.73
CA PHE A 66 5.89 1.64 8.35
C PHE A 66 6.48 2.94 7.78
N MET A 67 6.13 4.09 8.37
CA MET A 67 6.66 5.38 7.95
C MET A 67 8.10 5.58 8.44
N GLU A 68 8.48 5.02 9.59
CA GLU A 68 9.85 5.09 10.12
C GLU A 68 10.85 4.38 9.18
N GLU A 69 10.49 3.20 8.64
CA GLU A 69 11.33 2.41 7.73
C GLU A 69 11.65 3.15 6.42
N LEU A 70 10.68 3.92 5.89
CA LEU A 70 10.80 4.64 4.62
C LEU A 70 11.65 5.91 4.70
N THR A 71 11.92 6.44 5.90
CA THR A 71 12.76 7.63 6.08
C THR A 71 14.25 7.39 5.80
N ILE A 72 14.67 6.12 5.71
CA ILE A 72 16.08 5.76 5.62
C ILE A 72 16.62 5.80 4.17
N GLU A 73 15.78 5.66 3.13
CA GLU A 73 16.31 5.53 1.74
C GLU A 73 15.74 6.45 0.64
N ASN A 74 14.64 7.19 0.82
CA ASN A 74 14.14 8.02 -0.29
C ASN A 74 13.62 9.41 0.12
N LYS A 75 14.46 10.42 -0.10
CA LYS A 75 14.19 11.86 0.03
C LYS A 75 13.19 12.41 -1.02
N ALA A 76 12.29 11.58 -1.53
CA ALA A 76 11.24 11.96 -2.48
C ALA A 76 9.89 12.06 -1.75
N ILE A 77 9.88 12.79 -0.64
CA ILE A 77 8.65 13.23 0.02
C ILE A 77 8.36 14.61 -0.58
N LEU A 78 7.26 14.69 -1.34
CA LEU A 78 6.62 15.89 -1.88
C LEU A 78 7.33 16.59 -3.06
N HIS A 79 7.12 16.07 -4.28
CA HIS A 79 6.92 16.89 -5.50
C HIS A 79 5.90 16.20 -6.41
#